data_AF-A0A7S1GB74-F1
#
_entry.id   AF-A0A7S1GB74-F1
#
_cell.length_a   1.000
_cell.length_b   1.000
_cell.length_c   1.000
_cell.angle_alpha   90.00
_cell.angle_beta   90.00
_cell.angle_gamma   90.00
#
_symmetry.space_group_name_H-M   'P 1'
#
loop_
_entity.id
_entity.type
_entity.pdbx_description
1 polymer ?
#
loop_
_entity_poly.entity_id
_entity_poly.type
_entity_poly.pdbx_seq_one_letter_code
_entity_poly.pdbx_strand_id
1 'polypeptide(L)'
;LGGARLLNVVRREVRVLPCPAGEEPSDTGDSCQVCADGAWSDGGLEKCVKCPPVGVDCALGNLRIESAYWVPPGTGGAFDESTQLYECFNEEACFINDTALSVGCTEGYTGVLCGVCVPGYAM
;
A
#
# COMPACT_ATOMS: atom_id res chain seq x y z
N LEU A 1 39.45 -34.01 -35.65
CA LEU A 1 39.93 -33.49 -34.35
C LEU A 1 39.54 -32.02 -34.27
N GLY A 2 38.39 -31.69 -33.66
CA GLY A 2 37.90 -30.31 -33.55
C GLY A 2 37.70 -29.97 -32.08
N GLY A 3 38.67 -29.27 -31.48
CA GLY A 3 38.59 -28.82 -30.10
C GLY A 3 37.82 -27.51 -30.00
N ALA A 4 36.62 -27.54 -29.42
CA ALA A 4 35.91 -26.33 -29.05
C ALA A 4 36.63 -25.67 -27.86
N ARG A 5 37.08 -24.43 -28.04
CA ARG A 5 37.61 -23.59 -26.96
C ARG A 5 36.46 -23.24 -26.00
N LEU A 6 36.52 -23.76 -24.78
CA LEU A 6 35.70 -23.26 -23.67
C LEU A 6 36.12 -21.81 -23.37
N LEU A 7 35.14 -20.90 -23.37
CA LEU A 7 35.36 -19.54 -22.87
C LEU A 7 35.55 -19.63 -21.34
N ASN A 8 36.64 -19.07 -20.82
CA ASN A 8 36.92 -19.00 -19.38
C ASN A 8 35.95 -18.09 -18.59
N VAL A 9 34.99 -17.45 -19.28
CA VAL A 9 33.93 -16.64 -18.70
C VAL A 9 32.63 -16.96 -19.43
N VAL A 10 31.65 -17.49 -18.70
CA VAL A 10 30.26 -17.59 -19.14
C VAL A 10 29.55 -16.34 -18.66
N ARG A 11 29.06 -15.53 -19.59
CA ARG A 11 28.21 -14.37 -19.30
C ARG A 11 26.76 -14.81 -19.43
N ARG A 12 25.99 -14.74 -18.35
CA ARG A 12 24.54 -14.96 -18.36
C ARG A 12 23.84 -13.77 -17.73
N GLU A 13 22.68 -13.41 -18.28
CA GLU A 13 21.76 -12.50 -17.62
C GLU A 13 21.04 -13.26 -16.50
N VAL A 14 21.12 -12.71 -15.30
CA VAL A 14 20.31 -13.12 -14.15
C VAL A 14 19.31 -11.99 -13.91
N ARG A 15 18.04 -12.34 -13.75
CA ARG A 15 16.98 -11.38 -13.36
C ARG A 15 16.46 -11.79 -12.00
N VAL A 16 16.44 -10.83 -11.07
CA VAL A 16 15.74 -10.96 -9.80
C VAL A 16 14.26 -10.77 -10.11
N LEU A 17 13.44 -11.73 -9.69
CA LEU A 17 11.99 -11.59 -9.80
C LEU A 17 11.52 -10.65 -8.68
N PRO A 18 10.54 -9.77 -8.96
CA PRO A 18 9.92 -8.96 -7.91
C PRO A 18 9.23 -9.86 -6.87
N CYS A 19 9.25 -9.42 -5.62
CA CYS A 19 8.53 -10.07 -4.54
C CYS A 19 7.01 -9.89 -4.68
N PRO A 20 6.21 -10.85 -4.19
CA PRO A 20 4.76 -10.69 -4.13
C PRO A 20 4.35 -9.61 -3.13
N ALA A 21 3.10 -9.17 -3.20
CA ALA A 21 2.51 -8.28 -2.20
C ALA A 21 2.60 -8.89 -0.80
N GLY A 22 2.91 -8.05 0.19
CA GLY A 22 3.19 -8.44 1.57
C GLY A 22 4.61 -8.96 1.83
N GLU A 23 5.48 -8.95 0.82
CA GLU A 23 6.88 -9.31 0.96
C GLU A 23 7.81 -8.19 0.48
N GLU A 24 9.04 -8.22 1.00
CA GLU A 24 10.15 -7.38 0.57
C GLU A 24 11.37 -8.23 0.20
N PRO A 25 12.30 -7.70 -0.61
CA PRO A 25 13.59 -8.36 -0.82
C PRO A 25 14.36 -8.49 0.51
N SER A 26 14.96 -9.65 0.72
CA SER A 26 15.93 -9.85 1.80
C SER A 26 17.10 -8.88 1.67
N ASP A 27 17.88 -8.69 2.74
CA ASP A 27 19.04 -7.79 2.70
C ASP A 27 20.11 -8.23 1.69
N THR A 28 20.12 -9.52 1.35
CA THR A 28 20.97 -10.11 0.31
C THR A 28 20.35 -10.02 -1.09
N GLY A 29 19.06 -9.69 -1.21
CA GLY A 29 18.35 -9.46 -2.47
C GLY A 29 18.12 -10.73 -3.31
N ASP A 30 18.32 -11.90 -2.73
CA ASP A 30 18.23 -13.22 -3.36
C ASP A 30 16.96 -13.99 -2.96
N SER A 31 16.22 -13.50 -1.97
CA SER A 31 14.96 -14.07 -1.50
C SER A 31 13.96 -12.97 -1.13
N CYS A 32 12.70 -13.36 -1.00
CA CYS A 32 11.65 -12.51 -0.47
C CYS A 32 11.31 -12.94 0.95
N GLN A 33 11.03 -11.96 1.80
CA GLN A 33 10.65 -12.16 3.20
C GLN A 33 9.37 -11.39 3.49
N VAL A 34 8.52 -11.97 4.34
CA VAL A 34 7.26 -11.33 4.77
C VAL A 34 7.59 -10.05 5.54
N CYS A 35 6.82 -8.99 5.30
CA CYS A 35 6.94 -7.77 6.08
C CYS A 35 6.77 -8.03 7.58
N ALA A 36 7.51 -7.29 8.40
CA ALA A 36 7.33 -7.32 9.85
C ALA A 36 5.92 -6.86 10.26
N ASP A 37 5.49 -7.24 11.47
CA ASP A 37 4.22 -6.80 12.03
C ASP A 37 4.13 -5.27 12.05
N GLY A 38 2.97 -4.73 11.61
CA GLY A 38 2.78 -3.29 11.47
C GLY A 38 3.46 -2.67 10.24
N ALA A 39 3.90 -3.49 9.28
CA ALA A 39 4.40 -3.05 7.98
C ALA A 39 3.72 -3.79 6.84
N TRP A 40 3.77 -3.19 5.64
CA TRP A 40 3.15 -3.72 4.44
C TRP A 40 3.92 -3.34 3.17
N SER A 41 3.59 -4.01 2.06
CA SER A 41 4.21 -3.77 0.75
C SER A 41 3.26 -4.20 -0.37
N ASP A 42 3.20 -3.42 -1.46
CA ASP A 42 2.60 -3.85 -2.74
C ASP A 42 3.43 -4.92 -3.46
N GLY A 43 4.57 -5.31 -2.87
CA GLY A 43 5.56 -6.20 -3.45
C GLY A 43 6.53 -5.44 -4.34
N GLY A 44 7.16 -6.14 -5.28
CA GLY A 44 8.15 -5.54 -6.16
C GLY A 44 9.57 -5.65 -5.61
N LEU A 45 10.33 -4.58 -5.76
CA LEU A 45 11.72 -4.48 -5.31
C LEU A 45 11.89 -3.51 -4.14
N GLU A 46 10.78 -2.94 -3.67
CA GLU A 46 10.76 -1.96 -2.59
C GLU A 46 10.72 -2.66 -1.24
N LYS A 47 11.17 -1.94 -0.21
CA LYS A 47 11.12 -2.38 1.19
C LYS A 47 9.73 -2.14 1.76
N CYS A 48 9.35 -2.93 2.77
CA CYS A 48 8.08 -2.74 3.45
C CYS A 48 8.05 -1.37 4.13
N VAL A 49 6.91 -0.70 4.02
CA VAL A 49 6.67 0.57 4.71
C VAL A 49 5.89 0.29 5.98
N LYS A 50 6.21 1.05 7.03
CA LYS A 50 5.43 1.01 8.26
C LYS A 50 4.04 1.54 8.03
N CYS A 51 3.08 1.00 8.75
CA CYS A 51 1.71 1.40 8.62
C CYS A 51 1.41 2.71 9.36
N PRO A 52 0.43 3.46 8.86
CA PRO A 52 -0.18 4.55 9.61
C PRO A 52 -0.54 4.10 11.04
N PRO A 53 -0.36 4.97 12.05
CA PRO A 53 -0.59 4.59 13.44
C PRO A 53 -2.08 4.40 13.80
N VAL A 54 -2.99 4.89 12.96
CA VAL A 54 -4.44 4.87 13.18
C VAL A 54 -5.19 4.64 11.88
N GLY A 55 -6.34 3.97 11.94
CA GLY A 55 -7.26 3.80 10.82
C GLY A 55 -6.85 2.80 9.74
N VAL A 56 -5.82 2.01 10.00
CA VAL A 56 -5.44 0.86 9.18
C VAL A 56 -5.00 -0.30 10.06
N ASP A 57 -5.19 -1.52 9.57
CA ASP A 57 -4.63 -2.73 10.14
C ASP A 57 -3.63 -3.34 9.15
N CYS A 58 -2.44 -3.66 9.64
CA CYS A 58 -1.38 -4.26 8.86
C CYS A 58 -0.98 -5.59 9.45
N ALA A 59 -1.53 -6.64 8.85
CA ALA A 59 -1.31 -8.01 9.25
C ALA A 59 -0.71 -8.80 8.09
N LEU A 60 0.34 -9.57 8.37
CA LEU A 60 0.98 -10.46 7.39
C LEU A 60 1.43 -9.71 6.12
N GLY A 61 1.92 -8.48 6.26
CA GLY A 61 2.39 -7.64 5.15
C GLY A 61 1.30 -7.00 4.29
N ASN A 62 0.02 -7.17 4.61
CA ASN A 62 -1.07 -6.56 3.85
C ASN A 62 -1.67 -5.41 4.65
N LEU A 63 -1.93 -4.28 3.98
CA LEU A 63 -2.64 -3.16 4.55
C LEU A 63 -4.14 -3.30 4.30
N ARG A 64 -4.93 -3.09 5.36
CA ARG A 64 -6.38 -3.03 5.32
C ARG A 64 -6.81 -1.71 5.94
N ILE A 65 -7.67 -0.97 5.25
CA ILE A 65 -8.12 0.31 5.76
C ILE A 65 -9.33 0.05 6.65
N GLU A 66 -9.35 0.66 7.83
CA GLU A 66 -10.50 0.57 8.71
C GLU A 66 -11.65 1.45 8.21
N SER A 67 -12.88 1.01 8.47
CA SER A 67 -14.07 1.79 8.14
C SER A 67 -14.14 3.08 8.94
N ALA A 68 -14.71 4.11 8.33
CA ALA A 68 -14.93 5.43 8.93
C ALA A 68 -13.68 6.32 9.07
N TYR A 69 -12.65 6.13 8.24
CA TYR A 69 -11.51 7.05 8.17
C TYR A 69 -11.46 7.86 6.88
N TRP A 70 -11.00 9.11 7.02
CA TRP A 70 -10.83 10.11 5.98
C TRP A 70 -9.36 10.52 5.90
N VAL A 71 -8.86 10.73 4.69
CA VAL A 71 -7.54 11.33 4.44
C VAL A 71 -7.68 12.70 3.78
N PRO A 72 -6.77 13.64 4.08
CA PRO A 72 -6.72 14.91 3.36
C PRO A 72 -6.62 14.71 1.83
N PRO A 73 -7.27 15.58 1.03
CA PRO A 73 -7.07 15.57 -0.41
C PRO A 73 -5.59 15.81 -0.72
N GLY A 74 -5.01 15.01 -1.61
CA GLY A 74 -3.59 15.10 -1.94
C GLY A 74 -2.69 14.20 -1.09
N THR A 75 -3.23 13.47 -0.12
CA THR A 75 -2.58 12.29 0.50
C THR A 75 -2.56 11.10 -0.48
N GLY A 76 -2.30 11.35 -1.76
CA GLY A 76 -2.17 10.33 -2.79
C GLY A 76 -0.79 9.69 -2.69
N GLY A 77 -0.75 8.36 -2.54
CA GLY A 77 0.48 7.60 -2.40
C GLY A 77 0.27 6.30 -1.64
N ALA A 78 1.36 5.58 -1.39
CA ALA A 78 1.35 4.44 -0.48
C ALA A 78 1.14 4.95 0.96
N PHE A 79 0.16 4.39 1.67
CA PHE A 79 -0.07 4.65 3.08
C PHE A 79 1.15 4.26 3.92
N ASP A 80 1.74 5.21 4.63
CA ASP A 80 2.94 4.99 5.45
C ASP A 80 2.79 5.55 6.88
N GLU A 81 3.83 5.45 7.70
CA GLU A 81 3.86 5.98 9.08
C GLU A 81 3.56 7.49 9.16
N SER A 82 3.77 8.25 8.08
CA SER A 82 3.50 9.68 8.03
C SER A 82 2.06 10.01 7.62
N THR A 83 1.33 9.02 7.11
CA THR A 83 -0.03 9.19 6.65
C THR A 83 -0.96 9.38 7.84
N GLN A 84 -1.64 10.53 7.88
CA GLN A 84 -2.63 10.84 8.91
C GLN A 84 -4.04 10.54 8.41
N LEU A 85 -4.68 9.59 9.08
CA LEU A 85 -6.10 9.27 8.94
C LEU A 85 -6.87 9.93 10.07
N TYR A 86 -8.07 10.41 9.75
CA TYR A 86 -8.97 11.07 10.69
C TYR A 86 -10.33 10.39 10.66
N GLU A 87 -10.98 10.26 11.81
CA GLU A 87 -12.34 9.73 11.85
C GLU A 87 -13.30 10.61 11.07
N CYS A 88 -14.17 9.97 10.28
CA CYS A 88 -15.20 10.63 9.52
C CYS A 88 -16.30 11.17 10.43
N PHE A 89 -17.08 12.12 9.90
CA PHE A 89 -18.22 12.69 10.63
C PHE A 89 -19.23 11.62 11.08
N ASN A 90 -19.46 10.61 10.25
CA ASN A 90 -20.18 9.39 10.60
C ASN A 90 -19.72 8.23 9.68
N GLU A 91 -20.07 7.00 10.02
CA GLU A 91 -19.67 5.80 9.26
C GLU A 91 -20.27 5.75 7.84
N GLU A 92 -21.42 6.39 7.61
CA GLU A 92 -22.09 6.42 6.31
C GLU A 92 -21.50 7.46 5.35
N ALA A 93 -20.77 8.45 5.86
CA ALA A 93 -20.21 9.58 5.12
C ALA A 93 -18.92 9.22 4.36
N CYS A 94 -18.28 8.11 4.72
CA CYS A 94 -17.03 7.67 4.14
C CYS A 94 -17.14 6.29 3.49
N PHE A 95 -16.54 6.14 2.32
CA PHE A 95 -16.36 4.84 1.69
C PHE A 95 -14.88 4.45 1.72
N ILE A 96 -14.65 3.14 1.72
CA ILE A 96 -13.32 2.54 1.58
C ILE A 96 -13.27 1.82 0.25
N ASN A 97 -12.16 1.94 -0.45
CA ASN A 97 -11.79 1.05 -1.53
C ASN A 97 -10.48 0.36 -1.17
N ASP A 98 -10.59 -0.81 -0.53
CA ASP A 98 -9.44 -1.63 -0.11
C ASP A 98 -8.59 -2.04 -1.32
N THR A 99 -9.20 -2.25 -2.49
CA THR A 99 -8.47 -2.69 -3.69
C THR A 99 -7.62 -1.56 -4.29
N ALA A 100 -8.12 -0.33 -4.19
CA ALA A 100 -7.41 0.85 -4.69
C ALA A 100 -6.63 1.59 -3.59
N LEU A 101 -6.62 1.05 -2.36
CA LEU A 101 -6.08 1.70 -1.16
C LEU A 101 -6.47 3.18 -1.12
N SER A 102 -7.78 3.43 -1.06
CA SER A 102 -8.29 4.80 -1.05
C SER A 102 -9.51 4.94 -0.15
N VAL A 103 -9.63 6.13 0.45
CA VAL A 103 -10.80 6.53 1.22
C VAL A 103 -11.32 7.86 0.68
N GLY A 104 -12.64 8.07 0.79
CA GLY A 104 -13.28 9.27 0.29
C GLY A 104 -14.69 9.43 0.84
N CYS A 105 -15.37 10.48 0.39
CA CYS A 105 -16.73 10.77 0.82
C CYS A 105 -17.75 10.01 -0.04
N THR A 106 -18.76 9.43 0.61
CA THR A 106 -19.92 8.85 -0.06
C THR A 106 -20.76 9.93 -0.75
N GLU A 107 -21.62 9.50 -1.65
CA GLU A 107 -22.52 10.40 -2.36
C GLU A 107 -23.37 11.22 -1.37
N GLY A 108 -23.43 12.53 -1.59
CA GLY A 108 -24.12 13.47 -0.70
C GLY A 108 -23.25 14.09 0.39
N TYR A 109 -22.04 13.57 0.61
CA TYR A 109 -21.06 14.10 1.57
C TYR A 109 -19.84 14.72 0.86
N THR A 110 -19.27 15.75 1.46
CA THR A 110 -18.09 16.46 0.95
C THR A 110 -17.33 17.17 2.08
N GLY A 111 -16.23 17.83 1.72
CA GLY A 111 -15.43 18.63 2.63
C GLY A 111 -14.54 17.82 3.58
N VAL A 112 -14.03 18.50 4.59
CA VAL A 112 -13.15 17.93 5.62
C VAL A 112 -13.95 16.93 6.46
N LEU A 113 -13.39 15.74 6.67
CA LEU A 113 -14.02 14.60 7.37
C LEU A 113 -15.36 14.14 6.77
N CYS A 114 -15.65 14.50 5.51
CA CYS A 114 -16.94 14.26 4.86
C CYS A 114 -18.13 14.84 5.66
N GLY A 115 -17.89 15.89 6.44
CA GLY A 115 -18.90 16.48 7.33
C GLY A 115 -19.81 17.52 6.69
N VAL A 116 -19.66 17.80 5.38
CA VAL A 116 -20.44 18.80 4.66
C VAL A 116 -21.42 18.12 3.72
N CYS A 117 -22.69 18.52 3.74
CA CYS A 117 -23.67 18.03 2.78
C CYS A 117 -23.44 18.68 1.41
N VAL A 118 -23.47 17.87 0.35
CA VAL A 118 -23.52 18.37 -1.02
C VAL A 118 -24.84 19.13 -1.24
N PRO A 119 -24.85 20.26 -1.95
CA PRO A 119 -26.09 20.98 -2.26
C PRO A 119 -27.12 20.05 -2.92
N GLY A 120 -28.34 20.00 -2.38
CA GLY A 120 -29.40 19.10 -2.82
C GLY A 120 -29.56 17.80 -2.00
N TYR A 121 -28.62 17.50 -1.09
CA TYR A 121 -28.70 16.35 -0.16
C TYR A 121 -29.08 16.75 1.27
N ALA A 122 -29.02 18.05 1.61
CA ALA A 122 -29.57 18.58 2.86
C ALA A 122 -31.05 18.96 2.66
N MET A 123 -31.95 18.32 3.42
CA MET A 123 -33.37 18.69 3.53
C MET A 123 -33.66 19.39 4.86
#